data_AF-A0A368VDC9-F1
#
_entry.id   AF-A0A368VDC9-F1
#
_cell.length_a   1.000
_cell.length_b   1.000
_cell.length_c   1.000
_cell.angle_alpha   90.00
_cell.angle_beta   90.00
_cell.angle_gamma   90.00
#
_symmetry.space_group_name_H-M   'P 1'
#
loop_
_entity.id
_entity.type
_entity.pdbx_description
1 polymer ?
#
loop_
_entity_poly.entity_id
_entity_poly.type
_entity_poly.pdbx_seq_one_letter_code
_entity_poly.pdbx_strand_id
1 'polypeptide(L)'
;MAVMTIRNVPDEVRELLARAAKRNGQSLQNYLLSMLEREARFSRNAELAEMEPVGGGLLSMDEIVEAVRSARGEAPGSGGQAGVA
;
A
#
# COMPACT_ATOMS: atom_id res chain seq x y z
N MET A 1 -9.72 21.61 -5.11
CA MET A 1 -10.67 20.73 -4.40
C MET A 1 -11.71 20.27 -5.40
N ALA A 2 -11.97 18.96 -5.45
CA ALA A 2 -13.01 18.38 -6.31
C ALA A 2 -14.18 17.91 -5.44
N VAL A 3 -15.40 18.08 -5.95
CA VAL A 3 -16.62 17.58 -5.30
C VAL A 3 -17.18 16.48 -6.18
N MET A 4 -17.53 15.35 -5.57
CA MET A 4 -18.16 14.22 -6.23
C MET A 4 -19.52 13.95 -5.58
N THR A 5 -20.54 13.78 -6.41
CA THR A 5 -21.89 13.42 -5.97
C THR A 5 -22.25 12.05 -6.52
N ILE A 6 -22.57 11.12 -5.62
CA ILE A 6 -23.04 9.78 -5.98
C ILE A 6 -24.57 9.84 -6.06
N ARG A 7 -25.12 9.53 -7.22
CA ARG A 7 -26.57 9.54 -7.46
C ARG A 7 -27.15 8.13 -7.39
N ASN A 8 -28.45 8.06 -7.12
CA ASN A 8 -29.23 6.82 -7.08
C ASN A 8 -28.71 5.82 -6.02
N VAL A 9 -28.28 6.32 -4.86
CA VAL A 9 -27.92 5.46 -3.73
C VAL A 9 -29.21 4.99 -3.06
N PRO A 10 -29.48 3.68 -2.97
CA PRO A 10 -30.63 3.18 -2.23
C PRO A 10 -30.56 3.61 -0.76
N ASP A 11 -31.69 3.97 -0.17
CA ASP A 11 -31.74 4.49 1.20
C ASP A 11 -31.14 3.50 2.21
N GLU A 12 -31.39 2.21 2.02
CA GLU A 12 -30.83 1.15 2.86
C GLU A 12 -29.30 1.16 2.88
N VAL A 13 -28.67 1.39 1.72
CA VAL A 13 -27.20 1.44 1.57
C VAL A 13 -26.66 2.69 2.24
N ARG A 14 -27.29 3.84 2.00
CA ARG A 14 -26.93 5.10 2.65
C ARG A 14 -26.98 4.98 4.18
N GLU A 15 -28.03 4.38 4.71
CA GLU A 15 -28.20 4.16 6.15
C GLU A 15 -27.16 3.19 6.72
N LEU A 16 -26.83 2.11 5.98
CA LEU A 16 -25.79 1.17 6.37
C LEU A 16 -24.42 1.85 6.50
N LEU A 17 -24.08 2.68 5.51
CA LEU A 17 -22.84 3.46 5.48
C LEU A 17 -22.82 4.54 6.56
N ALA A 18 -23.94 5.22 6.80
CA ALA A 18 -24.06 6.22 7.87
C ALA A 18 -23.85 5.59 9.25
N ARG A 19 -24.44 4.41 9.50
CA ARG A 19 -24.20 3.65 10.73
C ARG A 19 -22.73 3.24 10.85
N ALA A 20 -22.10 2.79 9.76
CA ALA A 20 -20.69 2.45 9.76
C ALA A 20 -19.79 3.66 10.08
N ALA A 21 -20.05 4.80 9.47
CA ALA A 21 -19.33 6.05 9.75
C ALA A 21 -19.46 6.44 11.23
N LYS A 22 -20.67 6.39 11.79
CA LYS A 22 -20.92 6.67 13.21
C LYS A 22 -20.15 5.74 14.15
N ARG A 23 -20.09 4.43 13.85
CA ARG A 23 -19.29 3.47 14.63
C ARG A 23 -17.80 3.80 14.63
N ASN A 24 -17.30 4.41 13.56
CA ASN A 24 -15.90 4.84 13.44
C ASN A 24 -15.67 6.26 13.96
N GLY A 25 -16.68 6.93 14.52
CA GLY A 25 -16.58 8.31 15.00
C GLY A 25 -16.36 9.34 13.87
N GLN A 26 -16.73 8.99 12.63
CA GLN A 26 -16.51 9.82 11.45
C GLN A 26 -17.83 10.35 10.89
N SER A 27 -17.78 11.50 10.22
CA SER A 27 -18.86 11.92 9.34
C SER A 27 -18.98 10.95 8.15
N LEU A 28 -20.19 10.81 7.59
CA LEU A 28 -20.40 9.96 6.41
C LEU A 28 -19.47 10.38 5.25
N GLN A 29 -19.28 11.68 5.05
CA GLN A 29 -18.42 12.20 3.99
C GLN A 29 -16.95 11.77 4.16
N ASN A 30 -16.40 11.89 5.36
CA ASN A 30 -15.02 11.50 5.64
C ASN A 30 -14.82 9.98 5.58
N TYR A 31 -15.83 9.22 6.02
CA TYR A 31 -15.84 7.78 5.92
C TYR A 31 -15.81 7.32 4.45
N LEU A 32 -16.64 7.90 3.59
CA LEU A 32 -16.65 7.61 2.16
C LEU A 32 -15.34 8.03 1.47
N LEU A 33 -14.80 9.20 1.82
CA LEU A 33 -13.50 9.63 1.31
C LEU A 33 -12.40 8.62 1.66
N SER A 34 -12.35 8.18 2.92
CA SER A 34 -11.38 7.18 3.38
C SER A 34 -11.54 5.84 2.65
N MET A 35 -12.76 5.47 2.28
CA MET A 35 -13.04 4.27 1.50
C MET A 35 -12.53 4.41 0.06
N LEU A 36 -12.80 5.55 -0.58
CA LEU A 36 -12.35 5.84 -1.94
C LEU A 36 -10.82 5.93 -2.05
N GLU A 37 -10.15 6.57 -1.09
CA GLU A 37 -8.69 6.66 -1.06
C GLU A 37 -8.03 5.28 -0.92
N ARG A 38 -8.63 4.43 -0.08
CA ARG A 38 -8.16 3.06 0.12
C ARG A 38 -8.32 2.23 -1.15
N GLU A 39 -9.47 2.33 -1.81
CA GLU A 39 -9.74 1.65 -3.06
C GLU A 39 -8.80 2.11 -4.18
N ALA A 40 -8.62 3.42 -4.35
CA ALA A 40 -7.70 3.98 -5.34
C ALA A 40 -6.24 3.53 -5.10
N ARG A 41 -5.84 3.41 -3.83
CA ARG A 41 -4.52 2.87 -3.47
C ARG A 41 -4.39 1.39 -3.83
N PHE A 42 -5.42 0.58 -3.59
CA PHE A 42 -5.41 -0.83 -3.95
C PHE A 42 -5.39 -1.04 -5.46
N SER A 43 -6.20 -0.30 -6.22
CA SER A 43 -6.22 -0.35 -7.68
C SER A 43 -4.84 0.00 -8.27
N ARG A 44 -4.19 1.05 -7.75
CA ARG A 44 -2.81 1.39 -8.15
C ARG A 44 -1.80 0.28 -7.83
N ASN A 45 -1.93 -0.36 -6.67
CA ASN A 45 -1.04 -1.45 -6.28
C ASN A 45 -1.27 -2.71 -7.12
N ALA A 46 -2.52 -3.00 -7.51
CA ALA A 46 -2.85 -4.09 -8.41
C ALA A 46 -2.26 -3.84 -9.80
N GLU A 47 -2.42 -2.63 -10.34
CA GLU A 47 -1.81 -2.21 -11.61
C GLU A 47 -0.28 -2.36 -11.57
N LEU A 48 0.37 -1.97 -10.47
CA LEU A 48 1.81 -2.16 -10.25
C LEU A 48 2.23 -3.64 -10.17
N ALA A 49 1.37 -4.51 -9.64
CA ALA A 49 1.62 -5.95 -9.55
C ALA A 49 1.39 -6.66 -10.90
N GLU A 50 0.51 -6.12 -11.73
CA GLU A 50 0.23 -6.60 -13.09
C GLU A 50 1.22 -6.07 -14.13
N MET A 51 1.94 -4.99 -13.83
CA MET A 51 3.10 -4.58 -14.62
C MET A 51 4.15 -5.69 -14.55
N GLU A 52 4.35 -6.39 -15.67
CA GLU A 52 5.56 -7.19 -15.88
C GLU A 52 6.75 -6.31 -15.52
N PRO A 53 7.61 -6.71 -14.56
CA PRO A 53 8.85 -5.98 -14.33
C PRO A 53 9.53 -5.89 -15.68
N VAL A 54 9.86 -4.68 -16.12
CA VAL A 54 10.59 -4.46 -17.35
C VAL A 54 11.95 -5.13 -17.16
N GLY A 55 12.04 -6.41 -17.50
CA GLY A 55 13.24 -7.22 -17.36
C GLY A 55 14.33 -6.53 -18.16
N GLY A 56 15.39 -6.11 -17.47
CA GLY A 56 16.46 -5.29 -18.08
C GLY A 56 17.11 -4.26 -17.17
N GLY A 57 16.78 -4.21 -15.88
CA GLY A 57 17.61 -3.50 -14.92
C GLY A 57 19.01 -4.10 -14.88
N LEU A 58 20.05 -3.27 -15.00
CA LEU A 58 21.47 -3.64 -14.95
C LEU A 58 21.91 -4.30 -13.63
N LEU A 59 20.99 -4.38 -12.65
CA LEU A 59 21.25 -4.87 -11.31
C LEU A 59 20.65 -6.26 -11.17
N SER A 60 21.52 -7.19 -10.80
CA SER A 60 21.14 -8.50 -10.31
C SER A 60 20.29 -8.39 -9.04
N MET A 61 19.52 -9.45 -8.74
CA MET A 61 18.74 -9.53 -7.50
C MET A 61 19.60 -9.31 -6.26
N ASP A 62 20.84 -9.81 -6.26
CA ASP A 62 21.78 -9.65 -5.15
C ASP A 62 22.19 -8.19 -4.94
N GLU A 63 22.43 -7.44 -6.02
CA GLU A 63 22.73 -6.00 -5.94
C GLU A 63 21.53 -5.19 -5.43
N ILE A 64 20.30 -5.58 -5.79
CA ILE A 64 19.08 -4.96 -5.27
C ILE A 64 18.96 -5.21 -3.76
N VAL A 65 19.15 -6.45 -3.31
CA VAL A 65 19.09 -6.82 -1.89
C VAL A 65 20.15 -6.06 -1.09
N GLU A 66 21.36 -5.95 -1.61
CA GLU A 66 22.46 -5.24 -0.95
C GLU A 66 22.21 -3.73 -0.84
N ALA A 67 21.67 -3.11 -1.90
CA ALA A 67 21.25 -1.71 -1.87
C ALA A 67 20.16 -1.46 -0.81
N VAL A 68 19.19 -2.37 -0.67
CA VAL A 68 18.13 -2.27 0.35
C VAL A 68 18.68 -2.45 1.76
N ARG A 69 19.63 -3.37 1.98
CA ARG A 69 20.31 -3.56 3.29
C ARG A 69 21.15 -2.34 3.67
N SER A 70 21.91 -1.82 2.72
CA SER A 70 22.71 -0.60 2.90
C SER A 70 21.83 0.61 3.24
N ALA A 71 20.71 0.79 2.55
CA ALA A 71 19.74 1.87 2.83
C ALA A 71 19.04 1.70 4.20
N ARG A 72 18.91 0.47 4.70
CA ARG A 72 18.35 0.16 6.02
C ARG A 72 19.34 0.35 7.18
N GLY A 73 20.62 0.62 6.87
CA GLY A 73 21.66 0.89 7.86
C GLY A 73 22.21 -0.36 8.55
N GLU A 74 22.04 -1.55 7.97
CA GLU A 74 22.69 -2.77 8.46
C GLU A 74 24.15 -2.76 8.02
N ALA A 75 25.05 -2.34 8.92
CA ALA A 75 26.49 -2.47 8.70
C ALA A 75 26.86 -3.96 8.52
N PRO A 76 27.71 -4.31 7.53
CA PRO A 76 28.12 -5.69 7.33
C PRO A 76 28.90 -6.16 8.55
N GLY A 77 28.37 -7.17 9.24
CA GLY A 77 29.02 -7.80 10.39
C GLY A 77 30.40 -8.31 10.01
N SER A 78 31.41 -7.78 10.69
CA SER A 78 32.79 -8.23 10.64
C SER A 78 32.90 -9.73 10.92
N GLY A 79 33.71 -10.41 10.10
CA GLY A 79 33.88 -11.85 10.11
C GLY A 79 34.41 -12.46 11.40
N GLY A 80 34.23 -13.78 11.47
CA GLY A 80 34.86 -14.67 12.42
C GLY A 80 34.84 -16.09 11.89
N GLN A 81 35.77 -16.42 10.98
CA GLN A 81 36.14 -17.81 10.72
C GLN A 81 37.00 -18.32 11.88
N ALA A 82 36.59 -19.43 12.49
CA ALA A 82 37.42 -20.45 13.14
C ALA A 82 36.45 -21.54 13.65
N GLY A 83 36.56 -22.83 13.40
CA GLY A 83 37.55 -23.67 12.75
C GLY A 83 37.05 -25.10 13.04
N VAL A 84 36.99 -25.94 12.01
CA VAL A 84 36.72 -27.37 12.13
C VAL A 84 37.95 -28.05 12.72
N ALA A 85 37.79 -28.72 13.86
CA ALA A 85 38.53 -29.92 14.28
C ALA A 85 37.77 -30.58 15.43
#